data_AF-A0A0L6UTM5-F1
#
_entry.id   AF-A0A0L6UTM5-F1
#
_cell.length_a   1.000
_cell.length_b   1.000
_cell.length_c   1.000
_cell.angle_alpha   90.00
_cell.angle_beta   90.00
_cell.angle_gamma   90.00
#
_symmetry.space_group_name_H-M   'P 1'
#
loop_
_entity.id
_entity.type
_entity.pdbx_description
1 polymer ?
#
loop_
_entity_poly.entity_id
_entity_poly.type
_entity_poly.pdbx_seq_one_letter_code
_entity_poly.pdbx_strand_id
1 'polypeptide(L)'
;MVVGKLRMKATVDDHQTSRIHKKSKCRHRTRSPSIDPPPEPYGPGDAMDQFPSGSSSGSRAFMADKGKARQVLSGQADELVIQWTTTSSRLANQLLSIPSTSARDFQMKLRDVLDSENDDLRFESLLEDEIVLPRRWQDHQSRGHAYSDLNGHQLSRLDSAEYEEYIRKRMWSQSNRKNYLYLKDQEERQRKAREEAHQARKKQKADAKLRAERESYRKANQKLKSQQRCRDSYVQRWELLNCLLNSDTSKTETGGQAAPGSRQKLKEEMGQVIEFDEIPWPIYPSDPDESTSVIERLNINSIQEFLVGHLTDDPSSGPARKKVIRAALLSYHPDRFDRLVHRVKDIDNARQKAKEWGLRVSQVLNELNHTSD
;
A
#
# COMPACT_ATOMS: atom_id res chain seq x y z
N MET A 1 -36.00 15.63 32.66
CA MET A 1 -34.66 15.21 32.17
C MET A 1 -34.88 14.18 31.08
N VAL A 2 -34.61 14.53 29.82
CA VAL A 2 -34.85 13.64 28.66
C VAL A 2 -33.51 13.05 28.26
N VAL A 3 -33.34 11.74 28.45
CA VAL A 3 -32.11 11.01 28.11
C VAL A 3 -32.23 10.50 26.68
N GLY A 4 -31.61 11.21 25.73
CA GLY A 4 -31.54 10.81 24.32
C GLY A 4 -30.52 9.70 24.11
N LYS A 5 -30.93 8.57 23.55
CA LYS A 5 -30.05 7.47 23.12
C LYS A 5 -29.40 7.81 21.78
N LEU A 6 -28.07 7.98 21.79
CA LEU A 6 -27.24 8.09 20.59
C LEU A 6 -27.09 6.70 19.95
N ARG A 7 -27.54 6.53 18.70
CA ARG A 7 -27.36 5.30 17.92
C ARG A 7 -26.32 5.55 16.83
N MET A 8 -25.11 5.05 17.06
CA MET A 8 -24.01 5.08 16.08
C MET A 8 -24.32 4.08 14.95
N LYS A 9 -24.35 4.56 13.70
CA LYS A 9 -24.41 3.70 12.51
C LYS A 9 -22.99 3.23 12.17
N ALA A 10 -22.81 1.92 12.04
CA ALA A 10 -21.61 1.33 11.50
C ALA A 10 -21.61 1.52 9.97
N THR A 11 -20.57 2.18 9.46
CA THR A 11 -20.27 2.23 8.02
C THR A 11 -19.62 0.92 7.62
N VAL A 12 -20.25 0.22 6.68
CA VAL A 12 -19.69 -0.97 6.01
C VAL A 12 -18.78 -0.44 4.91
N ASP A 13 -17.47 -0.56 5.10
CA ASP A 13 -16.46 -0.25 4.08
C ASP A 13 -16.34 -1.43 3.10
N ASP A 14 -17.14 -1.41 2.04
CA ASP A 14 -16.97 -2.28 0.87
C ASP A 14 -15.90 -1.67 -0.06
N HIS A 15 -14.63 -1.94 0.24
CA HIS A 15 -13.53 -1.63 -0.67
C HIS A 15 -13.35 -2.74 -1.70
N GLN A 16 -14.02 -2.61 -2.85
CA GLN A 16 -13.65 -3.34 -4.06
C GLN A 16 -12.23 -2.94 -4.50
N THR A 17 -11.33 -3.93 -4.52
CA THR A 17 -9.97 -3.76 -5.02
C THR A 17 -9.97 -3.67 -6.55
N SER A 18 -9.91 -2.46 -7.08
CA SER A 18 -9.73 -2.25 -8.51
C SER A 18 -8.33 -2.74 -8.93
N ARG A 19 -8.31 -3.71 -9.85
CA ARG A 19 -7.09 -4.23 -10.50
C ARG A 19 -6.46 -3.11 -11.34
N ILE A 20 -5.49 -2.41 -10.78
CA ILE A 20 -4.65 -1.47 -11.50
C ILE A 20 -3.68 -2.25 -12.40
N HIS A 21 -3.92 -2.22 -13.72
CA HIS A 21 -2.94 -2.65 -14.73
C HIS A 21 -1.73 -1.71 -14.69
N LYS A 22 -0.65 -2.18 -14.06
CA LYS A 22 0.63 -1.46 -14.03
C LYS A 22 1.32 -1.61 -15.39
N LYS A 23 1.34 -0.53 -16.19
CA LYS A 23 2.25 -0.41 -17.34
C LYS A 23 3.69 -0.44 -16.81
N SER A 24 4.48 -1.39 -17.29
CA SER A 24 5.90 -1.54 -16.94
C SER A 24 6.69 -0.34 -17.47
N LYS A 25 6.99 0.62 -16.60
CA LYS A 25 7.98 1.67 -16.91
C LYS A 25 9.36 1.01 -16.96
N CYS A 26 9.94 0.98 -18.17
CA CYS A 26 11.33 0.62 -18.39
C CYS A 26 12.21 1.60 -17.60
N ARG A 27 12.95 1.08 -16.62
CA ARG A 27 13.85 1.88 -15.79
C ARG A 27 15.07 2.24 -16.62
N HIS A 28 15.26 3.53 -16.90
CA HIS A 28 16.56 4.04 -17.34
C HIS A 28 17.61 3.69 -16.28
N ARG A 29 18.61 2.91 -16.68
CA ARG A 29 19.81 2.65 -15.88
C ARG A 29 20.53 3.99 -15.68
N THR A 30 20.47 4.52 -14.46
CA THR A 30 21.41 5.57 -14.05
C THR A 30 22.80 4.94 -14.01
N ARG A 31 23.71 5.47 -14.84
CA ARG A 31 25.14 5.17 -14.77
C ARG A 31 25.63 5.60 -13.38
N SER A 32 26.18 4.65 -12.63
CA SER A 32 26.88 4.94 -11.39
C SER A 32 28.02 5.94 -11.66
N PRO A 33 28.30 6.88 -10.75
CA PRO A 33 29.50 7.70 -10.83
C PRO A 33 30.73 6.79 -10.72
N SER A 34 31.68 6.98 -11.62
CA SER A 34 32.98 6.32 -11.62
C SER A 34 33.69 6.64 -10.31
N ILE A 35 33.79 5.66 -9.42
CA ILE A 35 34.70 5.71 -8.28
C ILE A 35 35.99 5.12 -8.80
N ASP A 36 37.01 5.95 -8.97
CA ASP A 36 38.34 5.50 -9.33
C ASP A 36 38.83 4.50 -8.26
N PRO A 37 39.34 3.33 -8.67
CA PRO A 37 39.92 2.39 -7.73
C PRO A 37 41.18 2.99 -7.09
N PRO A 38 41.42 2.77 -5.79
CA PRO A 38 42.65 3.21 -5.15
C PRO A 38 43.86 2.54 -5.79
N PRO A 39 45.03 3.22 -5.86
CA PRO A 39 46.23 2.68 -6.48
C PRO A 39 46.71 1.43 -5.73
N GLU A 40 46.96 0.37 -6.49
CA GLU A 40 47.55 -0.87 -5.97
C GLU A 40 48.98 -0.63 -5.48
N PRO A 41 49.38 -1.23 -4.33
CA PRO A 41 50.75 -1.21 -3.90
C PRO A 41 51.58 -2.17 -4.78
N TYR A 42 52.55 -1.60 -5.49
CA TYR A 42 53.57 -2.35 -6.21
C TYR A 42 54.32 -3.31 -5.27
N GLY A 43 54.35 -4.59 -5.65
CA GLY A 43 55.27 -5.58 -5.13
C GLY A 43 55.52 -6.65 -6.21
N PRO A 44 56.77 -6.88 -6.65
CA PRO A 44 57.07 -7.85 -7.67
C PRO A 44 57.12 -9.25 -7.04
N GLY A 45 56.21 -10.11 -7.45
CA GLY A 45 56.17 -11.51 -7.05
C GLY A 45 55.77 -12.36 -8.24
N ASP A 46 56.79 -12.91 -8.90
CA ASP A 46 56.68 -14.08 -9.78
C ASP A 46 55.82 -15.16 -9.12
N ALA A 47 54.74 -15.56 -9.80
CA ALA A 47 54.19 -16.91 -9.71
C ALA A 47 53.32 -17.16 -10.93
N MET A 48 53.91 -17.84 -11.90
CA MET A 48 53.20 -18.68 -12.85
C MET A 48 52.17 -19.54 -12.12
N ASP A 49 50.91 -19.50 -12.53
CA ASP A 49 50.11 -20.72 -12.55
C ASP A 49 49.06 -20.65 -13.66
N GLN A 50 49.33 -21.46 -14.67
CA GLN A 50 48.45 -21.83 -15.76
C GLN A 50 47.47 -22.88 -15.24
N PHE A 51 46.17 -22.63 -15.23
CA PHE A 51 45.17 -23.68 -15.47
C PHE A 51 43.87 -23.07 -16.01
N PRO A 52 43.43 -23.46 -17.23
CA PRO A 52 42.08 -23.26 -17.69
C PRO A 52 41.29 -24.57 -17.52
N SER A 53 40.22 -24.55 -16.73
CA SER A 53 39.19 -25.60 -16.69
C SER A 53 37.96 -24.97 -16.04
N GLY A 54 36.84 -24.72 -16.70
CA GLY A 54 36.14 -25.61 -17.60
C GLY A 54 35.25 -26.54 -16.77
N SER A 55 34.05 -26.10 -16.38
CA SER A 55 32.95 -27.02 -16.07
C SER A 55 31.59 -26.33 -16.02
N SER A 56 30.85 -26.57 -17.10
CA SER A 56 29.40 -26.51 -17.17
C SER A 56 28.76 -27.62 -16.35
N SER A 57 27.72 -27.30 -15.58
CA SER A 57 26.69 -28.23 -15.11
C SER A 57 25.46 -27.36 -14.84
N GLY A 58 24.30 -27.54 -15.48
CA GLY A 58 23.65 -28.81 -15.78
C GLY A 58 22.43 -28.96 -14.88
N SER A 59 21.52 -27.97 -14.88
CA SER A 59 20.30 -28.00 -14.07
C SER A 59 19.28 -28.95 -14.70
N ARG A 60 19.24 -30.19 -14.19
CA ARG A 60 18.13 -31.12 -14.44
C ARG A 60 16.96 -30.80 -13.50
N ALA A 61 15.82 -30.48 -14.09
CA ALA A 61 14.54 -30.40 -13.43
C ALA A 61 14.07 -31.81 -13.04
N PHE A 62 13.75 -32.02 -11.76
CA PHE A 62 13.05 -33.22 -11.32
C PHE A 62 11.55 -33.04 -11.57
N MET A 63 11.00 -33.89 -12.43
CA MET A 63 9.57 -34.14 -12.53
C MET A 63 9.11 -34.91 -11.29
N ALA A 64 8.07 -34.41 -10.62
CA ALA A 64 7.38 -35.13 -9.57
C ALA A 64 6.39 -36.12 -10.23
N ASP A 65 6.63 -37.39 -9.98
CA ASP A 65 5.87 -38.53 -10.49
C ASP A 65 4.64 -38.82 -9.61
N LYS A 66 3.58 -39.31 -10.25
CA LYS A 66 2.28 -39.59 -9.65
C LYS A 66 2.26 -40.98 -9.03
N GLY A 67 2.19 -41.06 -7.70
CA GLY A 67 2.01 -42.31 -6.97
C GLY A 67 0.56 -42.58 -6.58
N LYS A 68 -0.04 -43.58 -7.23
CA LYS A 68 -1.33 -44.23 -6.89
C LYS A 68 -1.17 -45.30 -5.81
N ALA A 69 -2.31 -45.69 -5.23
CA ALA A 69 -2.62 -46.87 -4.41
C ALA A 69 -2.30 -46.72 -2.91
N ARG A 70 -3.12 -47.21 -1.96
CA ARG A 70 -3.78 -48.53 -1.94
C ARG A 70 -4.89 -48.57 -0.86
N GLN A 71 -5.98 -49.27 -1.16
CA GLN A 71 -6.98 -49.76 -0.20
C GLN A 71 -6.38 -50.85 0.72
N VAL A 72 -6.70 -50.80 2.02
CA VAL A 72 -6.72 -51.93 2.99
C VAL A 72 -7.79 -51.56 4.04
N LEU A 73 -8.97 -52.17 4.04
CA LEU A 73 -9.40 -53.37 4.79
C LEU A 73 -9.38 -53.24 6.33
N SER A 74 -10.60 -53.04 6.84
CA SER A 74 -11.21 -53.46 8.12
C SER A 74 -10.33 -54.18 9.16
N GLY A 75 -10.27 -53.59 10.36
CA GLY A 75 -9.96 -54.28 11.61
C GLY A 75 -10.83 -53.71 12.73
N GLN A 76 -11.59 -54.58 13.40
CA GLN A 76 -12.41 -54.29 14.58
C GLN A 76 -11.57 -53.67 15.69
N ALA A 77 -12.05 -52.59 16.29
CA ALA A 77 -11.55 -52.07 17.55
C ALA A 77 -12.62 -52.31 18.62
N ASP A 78 -12.24 -53.06 19.66
CA ASP A 78 -13.03 -53.29 20.85
C ASP A 78 -13.27 -51.97 21.60
N GLU A 79 -14.53 -51.70 21.89
CA GLU A 79 -15.02 -50.53 22.60
C GLU A 79 -14.77 -50.70 24.12
N LEU A 80 -13.72 -50.08 24.63
CA LEU A 80 -13.48 -49.96 26.07
C LEU A 80 -14.46 -48.93 26.66
N VAL A 81 -15.61 -49.42 27.13
CA VAL A 81 -16.58 -48.66 27.92
C VAL A 81 -16.00 -48.44 29.32
N ILE A 82 -15.37 -47.28 29.54
CA ILE A 82 -14.99 -46.83 30.88
C ILE A 82 -16.24 -46.26 31.56
N GLN A 83 -16.79 -47.00 32.51
CA GLN A 83 -17.88 -46.53 33.36
C GLN A 83 -17.35 -45.51 34.37
N TRP A 84 -17.74 -44.25 34.21
CA TRP A 84 -17.46 -43.18 35.17
C TRP A 84 -18.44 -43.31 36.35
N THR A 85 -17.92 -43.62 37.53
CA THR A 85 -18.71 -43.65 38.76
C THR A 85 -19.04 -42.22 39.23
N THR A 86 -20.26 -42.05 39.73
CA THR A 86 -21.02 -40.80 39.92
C THR A 86 -20.52 -39.86 41.03
N THR A 87 -19.29 -40.03 41.52
CA THR A 87 -18.67 -39.13 42.50
C THR A 87 -17.61 -38.18 41.89
N SER A 88 -17.20 -38.39 40.63
CA SER A 88 -16.17 -37.58 39.96
C SER A 88 -16.69 -36.35 39.19
N SER A 89 -17.99 -36.28 38.87
CA SER A 89 -18.56 -35.15 38.11
C SER A 89 -18.61 -33.84 38.91
N ARG A 90 -18.67 -33.92 40.23
CA ARG A 90 -18.76 -32.73 41.10
C ARG A 90 -17.40 -32.04 41.27
N LEU A 91 -16.31 -32.80 41.31
CA LEU A 91 -14.94 -32.27 41.31
C LEU A 91 -14.53 -31.73 39.93
N ALA A 92 -14.95 -32.38 38.85
CA ALA A 92 -14.70 -31.89 37.49
C ALA A 92 -15.38 -30.53 37.23
N ASN A 93 -16.61 -30.34 37.72
CA ASN A 93 -17.31 -29.06 37.57
C ASN A 93 -16.76 -27.94 38.49
N GLN A 94 -16.17 -28.29 39.65
CA GLN A 94 -15.48 -27.30 40.50
C GLN A 94 -14.14 -26.86 39.92
N LEU A 95 -13.40 -27.74 39.23
CA LEU A 95 -12.13 -27.39 38.59
C LEU A 95 -12.29 -26.65 37.25
N LEU A 96 -13.45 -26.76 36.59
CA LEU A 96 -13.79 -26.02 35.37
C LEU A 96 -14.51 -24.69 35.61
N SER A 97 -14.70 -24.30 36.88
CA SER A 97 -15.23 -22.99 37.26
C SER A 97 -14.15 -21.89 37.14
N ILE A 98 -13.61 -21.70 35.93
CA ILE A 98 -12.79 -20.53 35.62
C ILE A 98 -13.73 -19.31 35.68
N PRO A 99 -13.40 -18.24 36.42
CA PRO A 99 -14.24 -17.06 36.50
C PRO A 99 -14.50 -16.55 35.09
N SER A 100 -15.78 -16.36 34.77
CA SER A 100 -16.30 -15.96 33.47
C SER A 100 -15.89 -14.51 33.13
N THR A 101 -14.60 -14.30 32.87
CA THR A 101 -14.18 -13.16 32.05
C THR A 101 -14.70 -13.44 30.65
N SER A 102 -15.71 -12.65 30.29
CA SER A 102 -16.57 -12.67 29.10
C SER A 102 -16.27 -13.77 28.07
N ALA A 103 -17.27 -14.61 27.79
CA ALA A 103 -17.22 -15.58 26.67
C ALA A 103 -16.81 -14.91 25.34
N ARG A 104 -16.99 -13.59 25.24
CA ARG A 104 -16.55 -12.76 24.13
C ARG A 104 -15.02 -12.64 24.05
N ASP A 105 -14.33 -12.43 25.16
CA ASP A 105 -12.86 -12.38 25.19
C ASP A 105 -12.25 -13.75 24.89
N PHE A 106 -12.91 -14.82 25.34
CA PHE A 106 -12.50 -16.18 24.98
C PHE A 106 -12.69 -16.44 23.48
N GLN A 107 -13.83 -16.05 22.90
CA GLN A 107 -14.07 -16.17 21.46
C GLN A 107 -13.15 -15.25 20.64
N MET A 108 -12.80 -14.07 21.15
CA MET A 108 -11.86 -13.16 20.50
C MET A 108 -10.44 -13.72 20.53
N LYS A 109 -9.99 -14.26 21.67
CA LYS A 109 -8.69 -14.95 21.78
C LYS A 109 -8.64 -16.22 20.94
N LEU A 110 -9.74 -16.98 20.86
CA LEU A 110 -9.82 -18.15 19.97
C LEU A 110 -9.71 -17.74 18.50
N ARG A 111 -10.33 -16.63 18.08
CA ARG A 111 -10.12 -16.11 16.73
C ARG A 111 -8.72 -15.58 16.52
N ASP A 112 -8.14 -14.89 17.50
CA ASP A 112 -6.76 -14.38 17.39
C ASP A 112 -5.73 -15.51 17.26
N VAL A 113 -5.99 -16.66 17.91
CA VAL A 113 -5.18 -17.89 17.81
C VAL A 113 -5.47 -18.67 16.51
N LEU A 114 -6.68 -18.62 15.98
CA LEU A 114 -7.03 -19.28 14.71
C LEU A 114 -6.63 -18.47 13.47
N ASP A 115 -6.66 -17.15 13.55
CA ASP A 115 -6.24 -16.21 12.49
C ASP A 115 -4.71 -16.01 12.49
N SER A 116 -3.99 -16.48 13.51
CA SER A 116 -2.54 -16.63 13.42
C SER A 116 -2.17 -17.84 12.55
N GLU A 117 -2.30 -17.68 11.23
CA GLU A 117 -1.90 -18.60 10.16
C GLU A 117 -0.36 -18.84 10.10
N ASN A 118 0.26 -19.17 11.24
CA ASN A 118 1.65 -19.61 11.34
C ASN A 118 1.83 -20.83 12.27
N ASP A 119 0.75 -21.40 12.80
CA ASP A 119 0.80 -22.54 13.74
C ASP A 119 0.80 -23.92 13.07
N ASP A 120 0.80 -24.01 11.73
CA ASP A 120 1.10 -25.26 11.02
C ASP A 120 2.49 -25.82 11.35
N LEU A 121 3.40 -24.98 11.90
CA LEU A 121 4.72 -25.42 12.39
C LEU A 121 4.75 -25.76 13.87
N ARG A 122 3.66 -25.53 14.63
CA ARG A 122 3.66 -25.69 16.09
C ARG A 122 2.89 -26.92 16.57
N PHE A 123 1.90 -27.39 15.82
CA PHE A 123 1.18 -28.62 16.15
C PHE A 123 1.98 -29.90 15.83
N GLU A 124 2.87 -29.90 14.83
CA GLU A 124 3.80 -31.02 14.62
C GLU A 124 4.81 -31.13 15.78
N SER A 125 5.28 -30.01 16.33
CA SER A 125 6.23 -30.00 17.46
C SER A 125 5.62 -30.49 18.79
N LEU A 126 4.30 -30.51 18.94
CA LEU A 126 3.61 -30.99 20.16
C LEU A 126 3.10 -32.43 20.03
N LEU A 127 2.90 -32.91 18.81
CA LEU A 127 2.64 -34.33 18.53
C LEU A 127 3.94 -35.16 18.49
N GLU A 128 5.10 -34.53 18.34
CA GLU A 128 6.41 -35.20 18.45
C GLU A 128 6.89 -35.43 19.90
N ASP A 129 6.22 -34.87 20.91
CA ASP A 129 6.41 -35.25 22.33
C ASP A 129 5.65 -36.54 22.68
N GLU A 130 5.51 -37.43 21.69
CA GLU A 130 5.04 -38.80 21.83
C GLU A 130 6.09 -39.60 22.63
N ILE A 131 5.86 -39.69 23.95
CA ILE A 131 6.34 -40.73 24.87
C ILE A 131 7.71 -41.30 24.47
N VAL A 132 8.77 -40.57 24.80
CA VAL A 132 10.15 -41.07 24.68
C VAL A 132 10.32 -42.24 25.65
N LEU A 133 9.98 -43.45 25.19
CA LEU A 133 10.33 -44.68 25.87
C LEU A 133 11.86 -44.69 26.04
N PRO A 134 12.39 -44.94 27.25
CA PRO A 134 13.82 -45.00 27.49
C PRO A 134 14.50 -45.88 26.46
N ARG A 135 15.61 -45.39 25.88
CA ARG A 135 16.37 -45.97 24.75
C ARG A 135 16.68 -47.47 24.81
N ARG A 136 16.58 -48.08 25.99
CA ARG A 136 16.76 -49.50 26.25
C ARG A 136 15.53 -50.37 25.93
N TRP A 137 14.35 -49.78 25.73
CA TRP A 137 13.07 -50.49 25.53
C TRP A 137 12.49 -50.32 24.12
N GLN A 138 13.14 -49.53 23.27
CA GLN A 138 12.94 -49.63 21.83
C GLN A 138 13.68 -50.87 21.33
N ASP A 139 13.02 -52.02 21.44
CA ASP A 139 13.55 -53.29 20.94
C ASP A 139 13.82 -53.20 19.43
N HIS A 140 15.10 -53.29 19.08
CA HIS A 140 15.65 -53.34 17.72
C HIS A 140 15.36 -54.68 17.01
N GLN A 141 14.16 -55.25 17.12
CA GLN A 141 13.95 -56.66 16.76
C GLN A 141 13.55 -56.97 15.31
N SER A 142 13.40 -56.01 14.39
CA SER A 142 12.99 -56.41 13.02
C SER A 142 13.40 -55.50 11.85
N ARG A 143 14.38 -54.62 12.02
CA ARG A 143 14.97 -53.91 10.86
C ARG A 143 16.38 -54.46 10.62
N GLY A 144 16.48 -55.34 9.63
CA GLY A 144 17.73 -55.95 9.20
C GLY A 144 18.87 -54.95 9.18
N HIS A 145 19.99 -55.35 9.76
CA HIS A 145 21.22 -54.59 9.93
C HIS A 145 21.76 -54.00 8.61
N ALA A 146 21.15 -52.93 8.13
CA ALA A 146 21.81 -51.99 7.27
C ALA A 146 22.72 -51.15 8.18
N TYR A 147 24.02 -51.23 7.95
CA TYR A 147 25.06 -50.45 8.60
C TYR A 147 24.90 -48.95 8.31
N SER A 148 23.86 -48.34 8.87
CA SER A 148 23.71 -46.89 8.90
C SER A 148 24.39 -46.35 10.15
N ASP A 149 25.35 -45.46 9.98
CA ASP A 149 25.97 -44.77 11.10
C ASP A 149 24.97 -43.86 11.84
N LEU A 150 25.35 -43.35 13.02
CA LEU A 150 24.55 -42.42 13.86
C LEU A 150 24.07 -41.16 13.14
N ASN A 151 24.64 -40.83 11.96
CA ASN A 151 24.22 -39.74 11.08
C ASN A 151 23.27 -40.17 9.93
N GLY A 152 22.78 -41.41 9.95
CA GLY A 152 21.82 -41.93 8.97
C GLY A 152 22.40 -42.22 7.58
N HIS A 153 23.73 -42.14 7.39
CA HIS A 153 24.37 -42.48 6.12
C HIS A 153 24.51 -43.99 5.98
N GLN A 154 23.95 -44.55 4.91
CA GLN A 154 24.12 -45.96 4.56
C GLN A 154 25.55 -46.16 4.04
N LEU A 155 26.43 -46.72 4.89
CA LEU A 155 27.85 -46.88 4.57
C LEU A 155 28.07 -47.79 3.34
N SER A 156 27.12 -48.66 3.03
CA SER A 156 27.15 -49.57 1.87
C SER A 156 26.92 -48.89 0.52
N ARG A 157 26.51 -47.61 0.49
CA ARG A 157 26.29 -46.85 -0.74
C ARG A 157 27.41 -45.84 -1.05
N LEU A 158 28.34 -45.64 -0.13
CA LEU A 158 29.49 -44.76 -0.35
C LEU A 158 30.51 -45.49 -1.23
N ASP A 159 31.10 -44.76 -2.17
CA ASP A 159 32.19 -45.29 -2.96
C ASP A 159 33.42 -45.54 -2.05
N SER A 160 34.33 -46.42 -2.45
CA SER A 160 35.50 -46.80 -1.63
C SER A 160 36.32 -45.57 -1.21
N ALA A 161 36.47 -44.59 -2.11
CA ALA A 161 37.18 -43.34 -1.84
C ALA A 161 36.45 -42.45 -0.82
N GLU A 162 35.12 -42.34 -0.93
CA GLU A 162 34.30 -41.57 0.01
C GLU A 162 34.24 -42.23 1.39
N TYR A 163 34.24 -43.57 1.43
CA TYR A 163 34.30 -44.35 2.67
C TYR A 163 35.63 -44.17 3.41
N GLU A 164 36.76 -44.20 2.68
CA GLU A 164 38.09 -43.92 3.25
C GLU A 164 38.18 -42.50 3.80
N GLU A 165 37.69 -41.50 3.06
CA GLU A 165 37.66 -40.11 3.52
C GLU A 165 36.76 -39.95 4.76
N TYR A 166 35.60 -40.62 4.77
CA TYR A 166 34.71 -40.66 5.91
C TYR A 166 35.40 -41.26 7.15
N ILE A 167 36.12 -42.39 7.01
CA ILE A 167 36.91 -42.98 8.13
C ILE A 167 38.00 -42.01 8.58
N ARG A 168 38.75 -41.41 7.66
CA ARG A 168 39.81 -40.45 7.98
C ARG A 168 39.25 -39.25 8.74
N LYS A 169 38.13 -38.71 8.28
CA LYS A 169 37.41 -37.60 8.93
C LYS A 169 36.87 -38.00 10.29
N ARG A 170 36.36 -39.21 10.45
CA ARG A 170 35.88 -39.76 11.73
C ARG A 170 37.03 -39.90 12.73
N MET A 171 38.12 -40.56 12.34
CA MET A 171 39.31 -40.72 13.18
C MET A 171 39.93 -39.37 13.56
N TRP A 172 40.02 -38.45 12.60
CA TRP A 172 40.50 -37.08 12.85
C TRP A 172 39.57 -36.32 13.79
N SER A 173 38.26 -36.40 13.61
CA SER A 173 37.29 -35.74 14.49
C SER A 173 37.34 -36.29 15.93
N GLN A 174 37.66 -37.58 16.10
CA GLN A 174 37.78 -38.20 17.41
C GLN A 174 39.08 -37.78 18.11
N SER A 175 40.20 -37.72 17.37
CA SER A 175 41.49 -37.25 17.88
C SER A 175 41.48 -35.73 18.16
N ASN A 176 40.88 -34.95 17.26
CA ASN A 176 40.80 -33.49 17.32
C ASN A 176 39.43 -32.98 17.78
N ARG A 177 38.79 -33.72 18.69
CA ARG A 177 37.41 -33.46 19.14
C ARG A 177 37.18 -32.01 19.58
N LYS A 178 38.13 -31.41 20.30
CA LYS A 178 38.04 -30.01 20.75
C LYS A 178 38.05 -29.02 19.58
N ASN A 179 38.96 -29.21 18.62
CA ASN A 179 39.08 -28.34 17.45
C ASN A 179 37.85 -28.48 16.52
N TYR A 180 37.39 -29.71 16.31
CA TYR A 180 36.18 -29.98 15.52
C TYR A 180 34.93 -29.31 16.12
N LEU A 181 34.73 -29.40 17.44
CA LEU A 181 33.61 -28.73 18.11
C LEU A 181 33.69 -27.20 17.99
N TYR A 182 34.89 -26.63 18.12
CA TYR A 182 35.10 -25.19 17.96
C TYR A 182 34.78 -24.71 16.54
N LEU A 183 35.26 -25.40 15.51
CA LEU A 183 34.95 -25.09 14.11
C LEU A 183 33.45 -25.19 13.81
N LYS A 184 32.78 -26.22 14.35
CA LYS A 184 31.34 -26.43 14.18
C LYS A 184 30.51 -25.32 14.85
N ASP A 185 30.88 -24.90 16.06
CA ASP A 185 30.24 -23.77 16.76
C ASP A 185 30.47 -22.44 16.00
N GLN A 186 31.67 -22.25 15.42
CA GLN A 186 31.94 -21.08 14.57
C GLN A 186 31.09 -21.07 13.30
N GLU A 187 30.94 -22.21 12.63
CA GLU A 187 30.08 -22.36 11.45
C GLU A 187 28.60 -22.14 11.79
N GLU A 188 28.12 -22.69 12.91
CA GLU A 188 26.75 -22.51 13.38
C GLU A 188 26.47 -21.03 13.71
N ARG A 189 27.40 -20.34 14.37
CA ARG A 189 27.32 -18.88 14.59
C ARG A 189 27.29 -18.10 13.28
N GLN A 190 28.09 -18.48 12.30
CA GLN A 190 28.06 -17.83 10.98
C GLN A 190 26.73 -18.06 10.26
N ARG A 191 26.20 -19.29 10.30
CA ARG A 191 24.89 -19.62 9.71
C ARG A 191 23.78 -18.81 10.38
N LYS A 192 23.75 -18.79 11.70
CA LYS A 192 22.80 -18.00 12.49
C LYS A 192 22.90 -16.50 12.18
N ALA A 193 24.12 -15.96 12.07
CA ALA A 193 24.33 -14.56 11.71
C ALA A 193 23.85 -14.24 10.29
N ARG A 194 24.02 -15.15 9.32
CA ARG A 194 23.50 -14.99 7.94
C ARG A 194 21.97 -15.05 7.91
N GLU A 195 21.37 -15.99 8.65
CA GLU A 195 19.92 -16.11 8.76
C GLU A 195 19.31 -14.87 9.44
N GLU A 196 19.91 -14.39 10.52
CA GLU A 196 19.50 -13.15 11.19
C GLU A 196 19.66 -11.93 10.29
N ALA A 197 20.78 -11.79 9.57
CA ALA A 197 20.98 -10.71 8.61
C ALA A 197 19.95 -10.77 7.47
N HIS A 198 19.59 -11.97 7.01
CA HIS A 198 18.55 -12.14 6.01
C HIS A 198 17.17 -11.75 6.55
N GLN A 199 16.83 -12.16 7.78
CA GLN A 199 15.57 -11.76 8.44
C GLN A 199 15.52 -10.26 8.70
N ALA A 200 16.62 -9.64 9.13
CA ALA A 200 16.72 -8.19 9.32
C ALA A 200 16.50 -7.45 8.00
N ARG A 201 17.12 -7.90 6.90
CA ARG A 201 16.88 -7.34 5.55
C ARG A 201 15.43 -7.51 5.11
N LYS A 202 14.80 -8.65 5.38
CA LYS A 202 13.38 -8.89 5.06
C LYS A 202 12.47 -7.93 5.85
N LYS A 203 12.71 -7.76 7.15
CA LYS A 203 11.99 -6.81 8.01
C LYS A 203 12.18 -5.37 7.55
N GLN A 204 13.41 -4.94 7.26
CA GLN A 204 13.69 -3.60 6.73
C GLN A 204 12.98 -3.31 5.40
N LYS A 205 12.94 -4.29 4.49
CA LYS A 205 12.21 -4.15 3.22
C LYS A 205 10.70 -4.01 3.43
N ALA A 206 10.12 -4.80 4.34
CA ALA A 206 8.70 -4.73 4.66
C ALA A 206 8.33 -3.37 5.28
N ASP A 207 9.14 -2.90 6.22
CA ASP A 207 8.95 -1.62 6.91
C ASP A 207 9.16 -0.42 5.96
N ALA A 208 10.17 -0.47 5.07
CA ALA A 208 10.35 0.53 4.01
C ALA A 208 9.15 0.59 3.05
N LYS A 209 8.57 -0.56 2.70
CA LYS A 209 7.35 -0.63 1.88
C LYS A 209 6.15 0.03 2.58
N LEU A 210 5.97 -0.23 3.88
CA LEU A 210 4.90 0.36 4.68
C LEU A 210 5.05 1.89 4.80
N ARG A 211 6.27 2.40 4.97
CA ARG A 211 6.54 3.85 4.96
C ARG A 211 6.20 4.49 3.62
N ALA A 212 6.66 3.90 2.52
CA ALA A 212 6.38 4.42 1.18
C ALA A 212 4.87 4.46 0.88
N GLU A 213 4.13 3.44 1.30
CA GLU A 213 2.68 3.40 1.19
C GLU A 213 2.01 4.53 1.99
N ARG A 214 2.36 4.69 3.27
CA ARG A 214 1.83 5.77 4.12
C ARG A 214 2.13 7.16 3.54
N GLU A 215 3.33 7.38 3.00
CA GLU A 215 3.69 8.63 2.33
C GLU A 215 2.88 8.85 1.06
N SER A 216 2.63 7.80 0.27
CA SER A 216 1.80 7.88 -0.93
C SER A 216 0.35 8.28 -0.59
N TYR A 217 -0.22 7.70 0.47
CA TYR A 217 -1.54 8.08 0.97
C TYR A 217 -1.58 9.51 1.49
N ARG A 218 -0.56 9.95 2.23
CA ARG A 218 -0.45 11.34 2.70
C ARG A 218 -0.42 12.33 1.53
N LYS A 219 0.38 12.04 0.49
CA LYS A 219 0.46 12.87 -0.73
C LYS A 219 -0.89 12.92 -1.47
N ALA A 220 -1.56 11.79 -1.62
CA ALA A 220 -2.88 11.73 -2.25
C ALA A 220 -3.93 12.56 -1.48
N ASN A 221 -3.99 12.40 -0.15
CA ASN A 221 -4.89 13.18 0.69
C ASN A 221 -4.55 14.67 0.68
N GLN A 222 -3.27 15.03 0.65
CA GLN A 222 -2.84 16.42 0.53
C GLN A 222 -3.28 17.03 -0.80
N LYS A 223 -3.14 16.29 -1.91
CA LYS A 223 -3.62 16.71 -3.24
C LYS A 223 -5.14 16.91 -3.27
N LEU A 224 -5.90 16.00 -2.65
CA LEU A 224 -7.35 16.15 -2.56
C LEU A 224 -7.75 17.41 -1.76
N LYS A 225 -7.07 17.66 -0.63
CA LYS A 225 -7.29 18.86 0.18
C LYS A 225 -6.91 20.14 -0.55
N SER A 226 -5.82 20.15 -1.32
CA SER A 226 -5.46 21.34 -2.12
C SER A 226 -6.47 21.59 -3.23
N GLN A 227 -6.94 20.54 -3.91
CA GLN A 227 -8.02 20.65 -4.91
C GLN A 227 -9.30 21.21 -4.30
N GLN A 228 -9.69 20.75 -3.12
CA GLN A 228 -10.88 21.28 -2.42
C GLN A 228 -10.71 22.78 -2.11
N ARG A 229 -9.56 23.19 -1.56
CA ARG A 229 -9.27 24.61 -1.30
C ARG A 229 -9.34 25.48 -2.56
N CYS A 230 -8.87 24.95 -3.70
CA CYS A 230 -8.96 25.65 -4.97
C CYS A 230 -10.42 25.84 -5.39
N ARG A 231 -11.28 24.82 -5.20
CA ARG A 231 -12.71 24.92 -5.47
C ARG A 231 -13.41 25.91 -4.53
N ASP A 232 -13.13 25.85 -3.24
CA ASP A 232 -13.71 26.78 -2.26
C ASP A 232 -13.32 28.24 -2.58
N SER A 233 -12.06 28.48 -2.94
CA SER A 233 -11.57 29.79 -3.39
C SER A 233 -12.24 30.25 -4.70
N TYR A 234 -12.48 29.33 -5.64
CA TYR A 234 -13.23 29.62 -6.86
C TYR A 234 -14.67 30.08 -6.56
N VAL A 235 -15.37 29.38 -5.66
CA VAL A 235 -16.74 29.73 -5.26
C VAL A 235 -16.78 31.10 -4.58
N GLN A 236 -15.88 31.34 -3.62
CA GLN A 236 -15.78 32.62 -2.92
C GLN A 236 -15.52 33.79 -3.88
N ARG A 237 -14.59 33.64 -4.84
CA ARG A 237 -14.32 34.67 -5.84
C ARG A 237 -15.53 34.94 -6.74
N TRP A 238 -16.25 33.91 -7.15
CA TRP A 238 -17.50 34.09 -7.89
C TRP A 238 -18.57 34.81 -7.09
N GLU A 239 -18.73 34.50 -5.81
CA GLU A 239 -19.67 35.18 -4.91
C GLU A 239 -19.34 36.68 -4.81
N LEU A 240 -18.06 37.02 -4.60
CA LEU A 240 -17.60 38.41 -4.58
C LEU A 240 -17.90 39.14 -5.91
N LEU A 241 -17.57 38.53 -7.04
CA LEU A 241 -17.85 39.11 -8.36
C LEU A 241 -19.35 39.28 -8.63
N ASN A 242 -20.17 38.33 -8.20
CA ASN A 242 -21.62 38.42 -8.32
C ASN A 242 -22.19 39.57 -7.48
N CYS A 243 -21.67 39.77 -6.26
CA CYS A 243 -22.03 40.93 -5.44
C CYS A 243 -21.69 42.25 -6.14
N LEU A 244 -20.50 42.36 -6.74
CA LEU A 244 -20.07 43.54 -7.49
C LEU A 244 -20.88 43.78 -8.78
N LEU A 245 -21.31 42.73 -9.47
CA LEU A 245 -22.13 42.86 -10.68
C LEU A 245 -23.57 43.28 -10.36
N ASN A 246 -24.13 42.76 -9.26
CA ASN A 246 -25.52 43.01 -8.87
C ASN A 246 -25.71 44.33 -8.09
N SER A 247 -24.64 44.89 -7.51
CA SER A 247 -24.73 46.18 -6.80
C SER A 247 -25.10 47.34 -7.72
N ASP A 248 -24.72 47.27 -9.00
CA ASP A 248 -24.90 48.36 -9.98
C ASP A 248 -26.37 48.60 -10.35
N THR A 249 -27.22 47.57 -10.28
CA THR A 249 -28.62 47.67 -10.71
C THR A 249 -29.53 48.25 -9.63
N SER A 250 -29.06 48.43 -8.40
CA SER A 250 -29.89 48.86 -7.26
C SER A 250 -29.97 50.38 -7.06
N LYS A 251 -29.25 51.19 -7.87
CA LYS A 251 -29.06 52.63 -7.62
C LYS A 251 -30.01 53.56 -8.36
N THR A 252 -30.98 53.08 -9.14
CA THR A 252 -31.73 53.96 -10.05
C THR A 252 -33.06 54.51 -9.56
N GLU A 253 -33.77 54.00 -8.52
CA GLU A 253 -35.18 54.45 -8.33
C GLU A 253 -35.69 54.59 -6.88
N THR A 254 -34.92 55.13 -5.93
CA THR A 254 -35.56 55.56 -4.67
C THR A 254 -34.97 56.87 -4.14
N GLY A 255 -35.63 57.97 -4.55
CA GLY A 255 -35.46 59.31 -3.99
C GLY A 255 -35.97 59.41 -2.55
N GLY A 256 -35.33 58.69 -1.62
CA GLY A 256 -35.56 58.78 -0.19
C GLY A 256 -34.36 59.41 0.51
N GLN A 257 -34.55 60.59 1.09
CA GLN A 257 -33.62 61.27 1.99
C GLN A 257 -33.15 60.31 3.10
N ALA A 258 -31.92 59.81 3.04
CA ALA A 258 -31.33 59.04 4.13
C ALA A 258 -29.84 59.36 4.29
N ALA A 259 -29.54 59.94 5.46
CA ALA A 259 -28.30 60.00 6.23
C ALA A 259 -26.95 60.09 5.45
N PRO A 260 -26.25 61.25 5.51
CA PRO A 260 -25.05 61.53 4.70
C PRO A 260 -23.72 60.91 5.22
N GLY A 261 -23.73 59.93 6.12
CA GLY A 261 -22.50 59.47 6.81
C GLY A 261 -21.84 58.17 6.33
N SER A 262 -22.55 57.29 5.62
CA SER A 262 -22.09 55.90 5.38
C SER A 262 -21.88 55.53 3.91
N ARG A 263 -22.35 56.36 2.96
CA ARG A 263 -22.41 56.00 1.53
C ARG A 263 -21.17 56.37 0.70
N GLN A 264 -20.22 57.13 1.22
CA GLN A 264 -19.02 57.51 0.46
C GLN A 264 -18.00 56.36 0.35
N LYS A 265 -17.86 55.52 1.38
CA LYS A 265 -16.92 54.38 1.36
C LYS A 265 -17.29 53.27 0.36
N LEU A 266 -18.58 53.15 0.03
CA LEU A 266 -19.13 52.19 -0.95
C LEU A 266 -19.16 52.74 -2.39
N LYS A 267 -18.95 54.04 -2.61
CA LYS A 267 -18.99 54.64 -3.96
C LYS A 267 -17.61 54.66 -4.62
N GLU A 268 -16.52 54.70 -3.83
CA GLU A 268 -15.16 54.38 -4.28
C GLU A 268 -15.02 52.90 -4.67
N GLU A 269 -15.79 52.01 -4.04
CA GLU A 269 -15.87 50.58 -4.38
C GLU A 269 -16.66 50.29 -5.67
N MET A 270 -17.42 51.24 -6.24
CA MET A 270 -18.11 51.02 -7.53
C MET A 270 -17.20 51.18 -8.75
N GLY A 271 -15.98 51.69 -8.55
CA GLY A 271 -14.91 51.67 -9.54
C GLY A 271 -13.87 50.59 -9.25
N GLN A 272 -14.20 49.57 -8.44
CA GLN A 272 -13.24 48.56 -8.01
C GLN A 272 -12.73 47.80 -9.24
N VAL A 273 -11.50 48.17 -9.61
CA VAL A 273 -10.77 47.58 -10.69
C VAL A 273 -10.35 46.18 -10.26
N ILE A 274 -10.76 45.18 -11.03
CA ILE A 274 -10.46 43.77 -10.77
C ILE A 274 -9.13 43.42 -11.45
N GLU A 275 -8.26 42.66 -10.78
CA GLU A 275 -7.05 42.15 -11.42
C GLU A 275 -7.34 40.89 -12.23
N PHE A 276 -6.54 40.62 -13.26
CA PHE A 276 -6.74 39.45 -14.13
C PHE A 276 -6.75 38.13 -13.34
N ASP A 277 -5.89 38.02 -12.32
CA ASP A 277 -5.74 36.83 -11.48
C ASP A 277 -6.89 36.64 -10.47
N GLU A 278 -7.70 37.69 -10.25
CA GLU A 278 -8.88 37.63 -9.40
C GLU A 278 -10.07 36.97 -10.11
N ILE A 279 -10.02 36.86 -11.44
CA ILE A 279 -11.05 36.16 -12.21
C ILE A 279 -10.97 34.66 -11.89
N PRO A 280 -12.07 34.04 -11.40
CA PRO A 280 -12.09 32.64 -10.97
C PRO A 280 -12.13 31.68 -12.15
N TRP A 281 -10.99 31.46 -12.79
CA TRP A 281 -10.85 30.50 -13.89
C TRP A 281 -11.13 29.05 -13.41
N PRO A 282 -11.89 28.23 -14.17
CA PRO A 282 -12.28 26.88 -13.75
C PRO A 282 -11.16 25.86 -14.03
N ILE A 283 -9.97 26.12 -13.52
CA ILE A 283 -8.78 25.27 -13.67
C ILE A 283 -8.02 25.18 -12.35
N TYR A 284 -7.33 24.06 -12.13
CA TYR A 284 -6.39 23.96 -11.02
C TYR A 284 -5.12 24.75 -11.32
N PRO A 285 -4.55 25.45 -10.31
CA PRO A 285 -3.21 26.01 -10.47
C PRO A 285 -2.23 24.86 -10.72
N SER A 286 -1.45 24.95 -11.79
CA SER A 286 -0.41 23.94 -12.05
C SER A 286 0.78 24.15 -11.14
N ASP A 287 1.54 23.06 -11.00
CA ASP A 287 2.86 23.11 -10.39
C ASP A 287 3.78 24.05 -11.21
N PRO A 288 4.66 24.81 -10.55
CA PRO A 288 5.52 25.81 -11.19
C PRO A 288 6.47 25.22 -12.26
N ASP A 289 6.68 23.90 -12.25
CA ASP A 289 7.55 23.19 -13.19
C ASP A 289 6.89 22.87 -14.54
N GLU A 290 5.58 23.11 -14.68
CA GLU A 290 4.83 22.76 -15.88
C GLU A 290 4.85 23.94 -16.88
N SER A 291 5.60 23.79 -17.98
CA SER A 291 5.84 24.85 -18.98
C SER A 291 4.69 25.05 -19.99
N THR A 292 3.54 24.43 -19.78
CA THR A 292 2.36 24.58 -20.64
C THR A 292 1.79 26.00 -20.53
N SER A 293 1.46 26.61 -21.67
CA SER A 293 0.77 27.90 -21.66
C SER A 293 -0.58 27.75 -20.96
N VAL A 294 -1.00 28.75 -20.17
CA VAL A 294 -2.24 28.62 -19.39
C VAL A 294 -3.48 28.51 -20.29
N ILE A 295 -3.42 29.07 -21.50
CA ILE A 295 -4.49 28.94 -22.51
C ILE A 295 -4.68 27.49 -22.95
N GLU A 296 -3.59 26.72 -23.11
CA GLU A 296 -3.67 25.29 -23.46
C GLU A 296 -4.28 24.44 -22.33
N ARG A 297 -4.20 24.92 -21.08
CA ARG A 297 -4.84 24.28 -19.93
C ARG A 297 -6.34 24.50 -19.87
N LEU A 298 -6.87 25.51 -20.58
CA LEU A 298 -8.31 25.70 -20.78
C LEU A 298 -8.85 24.71 -21.83
N ASN A 299 -8.71 23.42 -21.53
CA ASN A 299 -9.21 22.32 -22.33
C ASN A 299 -10.40 21.63 -21.65
N ILE A 300 -11.11 20.79 -22.42
CA ILE A 300 -12.30 20.05 -21.98
C ILE A 300 -12.03 19.26 -20.70
N ASN A 301 -10.94 18.49 -20.68
CA ASN A 301 -10.61 17.59 -19.57
C ASN A 301 -10.34 18.36 -18.27
N SER A 302 -9.55 19.43 -18.33
CA SER A 302 -9.17 20.23 -17.16
C SER A 302 -10.37 20.96 -16.56
N ILE A 303 -11.21 21.56 -17.41
CA ILE A 303 -12.43 22.27 -16.95
C ILE A 303 -13.45 21.27 -16.40
N GLN A 304 -13.62 20.11 -17.04
CA GLN A 304 -14.49 19.04 -16.57
C GLN A 304 -14.02 18.46 -15.23
N GLU A 305 -12.73 18.14 -15.08
CA GLU A 305 -12.15 17.64 -13.83
C GLU A 305 -12.34 18.66 -12.70
N PHE A 306 -12.11 19.95 -12.98
CA PHE A 306 -12.28 21.01 -12.01
C PHE A 306 -13.73 21.14 -11.52
N LEU A 307 -14.67 21.32 -12.46
CA LEU A 307 -16.08 21.58 -12.15
C LEU A 307 -16.81 20.34 -11.64
N VAL A 308 -16.55 19.19 -12.24
CA VAL A 308 -17.38 17.98 -12.08
C VAL A 308 -16.61 16.80 -11.49
N GLY A 309 -15.28 16.82 -11.46
CA GLY A 309 -14.46 15.68 -10.99
C GLY A 309 -14.65 15.27 -9.52
N HIS A 310 -15.42 16.01 -8.73
CA HIS A 310 -15.83 15.61 -7.37
C HIS A 310 -17.16 14.84 -7.32
N LEU A 311 -17.95 14.90 -8.40
CA LEU A 311 -19.18 14.14 -8.53
C LEU A 311 -18.80 12.73 -9.00
N THR A 312 -19.32 11.69 -8.34
CA THR A 312 -19.10 10.30 -8.75
C THR A 312 -19.59 10.09 -10.19
N ASP A 313 -18.99 9.17 -10.94
CA ASP A 313 -19.42 8.82 -12.32
C ASP A 313 -20.73 8.03 -12.37
N ASP A 314 -21.51 8.06 -11.29
CA ASP A 314 -22.79 7.38 -11.21
C ASP A 314 -23.80 8.04 -12.14
N PRO A 315 -24.67 7.27 -12.81
CA PRO A 315 -25.70 7.80 -13.70
C PRO A 315 -26.67 8.76 -12.98
N SER A 316 -26.83 8.61 -11.66
CA SER A 316 -27.61 9.52 -10.81
C SER A 316 -27.00 10.92 -10.68
N SER A 317 -25.70 11.08 -10.93
CA SER A 317 -25.00 12.37 -10.86
C SER A 317 -25.22 13.23 -12.10
N GLY A 318 -25.62 12.63 -13.24
CA GLY A 318 -25.85 13.30 -14.52
C GLY A 318 -26.59 14.65 -14.43
N PRO A 319 -27.76 14.74 -13.76
CA PRO A 319 -28.47 16.02 -13.61
C PRO A 319 -27.70 17.05 -12.78
N ALA A 320 -26.96 16.63 -11.75
CA ALA A 320 -26.12 17.52 -10.96
C ALA A 320 -24.94 18.07 -11.78
N ARG A 321 -24.29 17.21 -12.59
CA ARG A 321 -23.22 17.60 -13.52
C ARG A 321 -23.72 18.68 -14.50
N LYS A 322 -24.86 18.44 -15.14
CA LYS A 322 -25.51 19.40 -16.06
C LYS A 322 -25.83 20.73 -15.38
N LYS A 323 -26.35 20.69 -14.15
CA LYS A 323 -26.66 21.90 -13.39
C LYS A 323 -25.41 22.76 -13.13
N VAL A 324 -24.29 22.14 -12.75
CA VAL A 324 -23.02 22.84 -12.51
C VAL A 324 -22.48 23.45 -13.81
N ILE A 325 -22.49 22.69 -14.91
CA ILE A 325 -22.01 23.16 -16.23
C ILE A 325 -22.86 24.34 -16.71
N ARG A 326 -24.20 24.25 -16.64
CA ARG A 326 -25.08 25.37 -17.04
C ARG A 326 -24.87 26.61 -16.18
N ALA A 327 -24.67 26.45 -14.87
CA ALA A 327 -24.39 27.58 -13.99
C ALA A 327 -23.07 28.27 -14.38
N ALA A 328 -22.01 27.50 -14.69
CA ALA A 328 -20.75 28.05 -15.17
C ALA A 328 -20.91 28.75 -16.53
N LEU A 329 -21.66 28.16 -17.47
CA LEU A 329 -21.94 28.71 -18.80
C LEU A 329 -22.64 30.07 -18.69
N LEU A 330 -23.62 30.22 -17.79
CA LEU A 330 -24.29 31.50 -17.53
C LEU A 330 -23.35 32.56 -16.94
N SER A 331 -22.37 32.16 -16.12
CA SER A 331 -21.36 33.07 -15.57
C SER A 331 -20.35 33.53 -16.63
N TYR A 332 -19.97 32.62 -17.54
CA TYR A 332 -19.05 32.87 -18.65
C TYR A 332 -19.75 33.24 -19.97
N HIS A 333 -21.02 33.64 -19.91
CA HIS A 333 -21.75 34.07 -21.09
C HIS A 333 -21.11 35.37 -21.64
N PRO A 334 -20.88 35.53 -22.95
CA PRO A 334 -20.18 36.68 -23.51
C PRO A 334 -20.72 38.02 -23.03
N ASP A 335 -22.04 38.24 -23.06
CA ASP A 335 -22.66 39.51 -22.62
C ASP A 335 -22.44 39.80 -21.12
N ARG A 336 -22.49 38.77 -20.27
CA ARG A 336 -22.31 38.94 -18.83
C ARG A 336 -20.84 39.13 -18.49
N PHE A 337 -19.98 38.36 -19.14
CA PHE A 337 -18.54 38.37 -18.92
C PHE A 337 -17.89 39.63 -19.46
N ASP A 338 -18.35 40.21 -20.58
CA ASP A 338 -17.81 41.45 -21.14
C ASP A 338 -17.97 42.64 -20.17
N ARG A 339 -19.07 42.67 -19.39
CA ARG A 339 -19.26 43.64 -18.30
C ARG A 339 -18.21 43.51 -17.20
N LEU A 340 -17.77 42.29 -16.92
CA LEU A 340 -16.69 42.02 -15.96
C LEU A 340 -15.34 42.42 -16.57
N VAL A 341 -15.09 42.09 -17.84
CA VAL A 341 -13.87 42.46 -18.58
C VAL A 341 -13.64 43.97 -18.60
N HIS A 342 -14.70 44.78 -18.74
CA HIS A 342 -14.58 46.24 -18.67
C HIS A 342 -14.06 46.76 -17.33
N ARG A 343 -14.24 46.01 -16.25
CA ARG A 343 -13.74 46.35 -14.91
C ARG A 343 -12.33 45.83 -14.64
N VAL A 344 -11.78 45.01 -15.52
CA VAL A 344 -10.42 44.48 -15.38
C VAL A 344 -9.40 45.61 -15.62
N LYS A 345 -8.39 45.67 -14.76
CA LYS A 345 -7.24 46.58 -14.91
C LYS A 345 -6.52 46.29 -16.22
N ASP A 346 -6.34 47.30 -17.06
CA ASP A 346 -5.69 47.13 -18.35
C ASP A 346 -4.15 47.25 -18.25
N ILE A 347 -3.55 46.37 -17.46
CA ILE A 347 -2.08 46.20 -17.37
C ILE A 347 -1.70 45.03 -18.27
N ASP A 348 -0.63 45.16 -19.07
CA ASP A 348 -0.08 44.07 -19.90
C ASP A 348 -1.11 43.35 -20.80
N ASN A 349 -2.03 44.12 -21.37
CA ASN A 349 -3.17 43.62 -22.17
C ASN A 349 -4.06 42.63 -21.40
N ALA A 350 -4.14 42.75 -20.07
CA ALA A 350 -4.95 41.89 -19.20
C ALA A 350 -6.42 41.86 -19.61
N ARG A 351 -6.98 42.99 -20.08
CA ARG A 351 -8.37 43.04 -20.56
C ARG A 351 -8.59 42.16 -21.79
N GLN A 352 -7.68 42.24 -22.76
CA GLN A 352 -7.72 41.42 -23.97
C GLN A 352 -7.50 39.93 -23.64
N LYS A 353 -6.54 39.62 -22.76
CA LYS A 353 -6.31 38.25 -22.25
C LYS A 353 -7.56 37.70 -21.55
N ALA A 354 -8.21 38.48 -20.69
CA ALA A 354 -9.44 38.08 -20.02
C ALA A 354 -10.54 37.76 -21.03
N LYS A 355 -10.71 38.60 -22.05
CA LYS A 355 -11.68 38.36 -23.13
C LYS A 355 -11.42 37.06 -23.88
N GLU A 356 -10.17 36.82 -24.27
CA GLU A 356 -9.76 35.60 -24.97
C GLU A 356 -9.98 34.33 -24.12
N TRP A 357 -9.60 34.38 -22.84
CA TRP A 357 -9.78 33.26 -21.92
C TRP A 357 -11.24 33.00 -21.59
N GLY A 358 -12.02 34.06 -21.35
CA GLY A 358 -13.46 33.96 -21.13
C GLY A 358 -14.17 33.34 -22.33
N LEU A 359 -13.81 33.76 -23.55
CA LEU A 359 -14.33 33.16 -24.78
C LEU A 359 -13.95 31.68 -24.90
N ARG A 360 -12.70 31.33 -24.61
CA ARG A 360 -12.24 29.94 -24.65
C ARG A 360 -12.97 29.06 -23.65
N VAL A 361 -13.15 29.53 -22.41
CA VAL A 361 -13.94 28.83 -21.38
C VAL A 361 -15.38 28.65 -21.82
N SER A 362 -16.00 29.69 -22.38
CA SER A 362 -17.37 29.63 -22.90
C SER A 362 -17.54 28.55 -23.99
N GLN A 363 -16.62 28.49 -24.94
CA GLN A 363 -16.60 27.46 -25.99
C GLN A 363 -16.50 26.04 -25.40
N VAL A 364 -15.54 25.82 -24.49
CA VAL A 364 -15.36 24.51 -23.85
C VAL A 364 -16.57 24.11 -22.99
N LEU A 365 -17.22 25.07 -22.31
CA LEU A 365 -18.43 24.80 -21.53
C LEU A 365 -19.62 24.43 -22.42
N ASN A 366 -19.74 25.04 -23.60
CA ASN A 366 -20.75 24.65 -24.59
C ASN A 366 -20.51 23.22 -25.10
N GLU A 367 -19.26 22.89 -25.46
CA GLU A 367 -18.87 21.53 -25.85
C GLU A 367 -19.22 20.52 -24.74
N LEU A 368 -18.86 20.82 -23.49
CA LEU A 368 -19.18 19.97 -22.33
C LEU A 368 -20.68 19.78 -22.13
N ASN A 369 -21.47 20.84 -22.28
CA ASN A 369 -22.93 20.77 -22.15
C ASN A 369 -23.53 19.83 -23.21
N HIS A 370 -23.03 19.87 -24.45
CA HIS A 370 -23.48 18.98 -25.52
C HIS A 370 -23.02 17.52 -25.35
N THR A 371 -21.81 17.29 -24.83
CA THR A 371 -21.32 15.92 -24.57
C THR A 371 -22.02 15.22 -23.40
N SER A 372 -22.73 15.98 -22.56
CA SER A 372 -23.40 15.45 -21.38
C SER A 372 -24.82 14.92 -21.64
N ASP A 373 -25.37 15.19 -22.82
CA ASP A 373 -26.60 14.58 -23.33
C ASP A 373 -26.33 13.16 -23.85
#